data_AF-A0A6C0I6T0-F1
#
_entry.id   AF-A0A6C0I6T0-F1
#
_cell.length_a   1.000
_cell.length_b   1.000
_cell.length_c   1.000
_cell.angle_alpha   90.00
_cell.angle_beta   90.00
_cell.angle_gamma   90.00
#
_symmetry.space_group_name_H-M   'P 1'
#
loop_
_entity.id
_entity.type
_entity.pdbx_description
1 polymer ?
#
loop_
_entity_poly.entity_id
_entity_poly.type
_entity_poly.pdbx_seq_one_letter_code
_entity_poly.pdbx_strand_id
1 'polypeptide(L)' 'MKECTYHFGVPCNAIWLSHILMGILFTYIGYLIIEGKKVDKWLAITLIVIGVIAALYHSHLWYNKKNE' A
#
# COMPACT_ATOMS: atom_id res chain seq x y z
N MET A 1 -0.25 5.33 27.30
CA MET A 1 0.19 4.46 26.18
C MET A 1 0.79 5.37 25.13
N LYS A 2 2.04 5.17 24.68
CA LYS A 2 2.61 5.99 23.60
C LYS A 2 1.70 5.83 22.38
N GLU A 3 1.11 6.92 21.91
CA GLU A 3 0.40 6.87 20.63
C GLU A 3 1.42 6.55 19.56
N CYS A 4 1.29 5.39 18.92
CA CYS A 4 2.12 5.04 17.80
C CYS A 4 1.66 5.92 16.64
N THR A 5 2.40 7.00 16.42
CA THR A 5 2.26 7.88 15.27
C THR A 5 3.31 7.48 14.24
N TYR A 6 2.86 7.05 13.08
CA TYR A 6 3.70 6.90 11.88
C TYR A 6 4.07 8.28 11.34
N HIS A 7 4.96 8.35 10.35
CA HIS A 7 5.40 9.64 9.79
C HIS A 7 4.21 10.51 9.41
N PHE A 8 4.38 11.83 9.55
CA PHE A 8 3.33 12.83 9.33
C PHE A 8 2.12 12.76 10.28
N GLY A 9 2.28 12.20 11.48
CA GLY A 9 1.22 12.17 12.49
C GLY A 9 0.09 11.19 12.15
N VAL A 10 0.31 10.28 11.20
CA VAL A 10 -0.69 9.28 10.83
C VAL A 10 -0.72 8.18 11.91
N PRO A 11 -1.90 7.79 12.43
CA PRO A 11 -2.01 6.71 13.40
C PRO A 11 -1.46 5.38 12.87
N CYS A 12 -0.61 4.68 13.64
CA CYS A 12 -0.04 3.40 13.20
C CYS A 12 -1.09 2.33 12.90
N ASN A 13 -2.22 2.32 13.61
CA ASN A 13 -3.33 1.39 13.34
C ASN A 13 -3.92 1.57 11.93
N ALA A 14 -3.99 2.81 11.43
CA ALA A 14 -4.46 3.09 10.08
C ALA A 14 -3.50 2.53 9.01
N ILE A 15 -2.19 2.62 9.26
CA ILE A 15 -1.16 2.03 8.40
C ILE A 15 -1.22 0.50 8.43
N TRP A 16 -1.36 -0.10 9.62
CA TRP A 16 -1.52 -1.56 9.71
C TRP A 16 -2.77 -2.06 8.99
N LEU A 17 -3.89 -1.35 9.15
CA LEU A 17 -5.13 -1.67 8.46
C LEU A 17 -4.95 -1.57 6.93
N SER A 18 -4.25 -0.56 6.42
CA SER A 18 -4.02 -0.44 4.98
C SER A 18 -3.18 -1.60 4.44
N HIS A 19 -2.18 -2.09 5.18
CA HIS A 19 -1.39 -3.26 4.79
C HIS A 19 -2.23 -4.55 4.76
N ILE A 20 -3.13 -4.75 5.74
CA ILE A 20 -4.04 -5.90 5.74
C ILE A 20 -4.96 -5.86 4.51
N LEU A 21 -5.53 -4.68 4.21
CA LEU A 21 -6.39 -4.51 3.03
C LEU A 21 -5.63 -4.74 1.72
N MET A 22 -4.39 -4.25 1.60
CA MET A 22 -3.54 -4.53 0.44
C MET A 22 -3.21 -6.03 0.32
N GLY A 23 -2.94 -6.71 1.43
CA GLY A 23 -2.71 -8.15 1.44
C GLY A 23 -3.91 -8.93 0.89
N ILE A 24 -5.11 -8.64 1.39
CA ILE A 24 -6.37 -9.25 0.91
C ILE A 24 -6.57 -8.98 -0.59
N LEU A 25 -6.35 -7.73 -1.02
CA LEU A 25 -6.45 -7.32 -2.42
C LEU A 25 -5.51 -8.13 -3.32
N PHE A 26 -4.23 -8.24 -2.94
CA PHE A 26 -3.23 -9.00 -3.70
C PHE A 26 -3.54 -10.50 -3.72
N THR A 27 -4.04 -11.08 -2.62
CA THR A 27 -4.50 -12.47 -2.61
C THR A 27 -5.64 -12.69 -3.60
N TYR A 28 -6.62 -11.79 -3.64
CA TYR A 28 -7.73 -11.88 -4.60
C TYR A 28 -7.26 -11.76 -6.06
N ILE A 29 -6.32 -10.85 -6.35
CA ILE A 29 -5.73 -10.72 -7.69
C ILE A 29 -4.95 -11.97 -8.08
N GLY A 30 -4.17 -12.53 -7.14
CA GLY A 30 -3.47 -13.80 -7.34
C GLY A 30 -4.43 -14.93 -7.70
N TYR A 31 -5.56 -15.03 -6.99
CA TYR A 31 -6.63 -15.97 -7.32
C TYR A 31 -7.18 -15.76 -8.75
N LEU A 32 -7.48 -14.51 -9.15
CA LEU A 32 -7.96 -14.23 -10.51
C LEU A 32 -6.95 -14.67 -11.58
N ILE A 33 -5.66 -14.42 -11.35
CA ILE A 33 -4.59 -14.80 -12.28
C ILE A 33 -4.49 -16.33 -12.39
N ILE A 34 -4.51 -17.06 -11.26
CA ILE A 34 -4.43 -18.52 -11.23
C ILE A 34 -5.61 -19.15 -11.99
N GLU A 35 -6.80 -18.60 -11.82
CA GLU A 35 -8.02 -19.08 -12.49
C GLU A 35 -8.12 -18.64 -13.97
N GLY A 36 -7.11 -17.94 -14.51
CA GLY A 36 -7.15 -17.39 -15.87
C GLY A 36 -8.24 -16.34 -16.08
N LYS A 37 -8.76 -15.76 -15.00
CA LYS A 37 -9.77 -14.70 -15.03
C LYS A 37 -9.12 -13.38 -15.39
N LYS A 38 -9.84 -12.55 -16.15
CA LYS A 38 -9.38 -11.20 -16.47
C LYS A 38 -9.41 -10.33 -15.21
N VAL A 39 -8.33 -9.61 -14.97
CA VAL A 39 -8.30 -8.53 -13.97
C VAL A 39 -9.09 -7.36 -14.54
N ASP A 40 -10.10 -6.88 -13.79
CA ASP A 40 -10.90 -5.74 -14.20
C ASP A 40 -10.04 -4.48 -14.38
N LYS A 41 -10.40 -3.62 -15.35
CA LYS A 41 -9.65 -2.41 -15.67
C LYS A 41 -9.56 -1.46 -14.48
N TRP A 42 -10.62 -1.29 -13.72
CA TRP A 42 -10.64 -0.40 -12.55
C TRP A 42 -9.81 -0.96 -11.40
N LEU A 43 -9.83 -2.29 -11.23
CA LEU A 43 -8.95 -2.97 -10.28
C LEU A 43 -7.47 -2.74 -10.65
N ALA A 44 -7.12 -2.89 -11.93
CA ALA A 44 -5.77 -2.62 -12.41
C ALA A 44 -5.35 -1.14 -12.22
N ILE A 45 -6.23 -0.19 -12.53
CA ILE A 45 -5.97 1.24 -12.30
C ILE A 45 -5.76 1.51 -10.80
N THR A 46 -6.60 0.94 -9.95
CA THR A 46 -6.50 1.08 -8.48
C THR A 46 -5.14 0.60 -7.98
N LEU A 47 -4.65 -0.53 -8.48
CA LEU A 47 -3.33 -1.05 -8.15
C LEU A 47 -2.20 -0.12 -8.57
N ILE A 48 -2.27 0.44 -9.78
CA ILE A 48 -1.27 1.39 -10.27
C ILE A 48 -1.24 2.62 -9.36
N VAL A 49 -2.40 3.20 -9.04
CA VAL A 49 -2.49 4.39 -8.19
C VAL A 49 -1.92 4.12 -6.79
N ILE A 50 -2.34 3.04 -6.15
CA ILE A 50 -1.85 2.66 -4.81
C ILE A 50 -0.34 2.42 -4.84
N GLY A 51 0.16 1.70 -5.86
CA GLY A 51 1.59 1.42 -6.03
C GLY A 51 2.42 2.67 -6.22
N VAL A 52 1.96 3.62 -7.04
CA VAL A 52 2.64 4.91 -7.26
C VAL A 52 2.68 5.73 -5.97
N ILE A 53 1.57 5.84 -5.24
CA ILE A 53 1.52 6.56 -3.97
C ILE A 53 2.49 5.93 -2.95
N ALA A 54 2.48 4.60 -2.82
CA ALA A 54 3.40 3.90 -1.92
C ALA A 54 4.87 4.10 -2.31
N ALA A 55 5.19 4.01 -3.61
CA ALA A 55 6.54 4.23 -4.11
C ALA A 55 7.03 5.67 -3.83
N LEU A 56 6.19 6.68 -4.07
CA LEU A 56 6.53 8.07 -3.77
C LEU A 56 6.73 8.29 -2.28
N TYR A 57 5.86 7.72 -1.44
CA TYR A 57 5.98 7.79 0.01
C TYR A 57 7.30 7.19 0.52
N HIS A 58 7.62 5.96 0.09
CA HIS A 58 8.88 5.31 0.47
C HIS A 58 10.11 6.03 -0.11
N SER A 59 10.01 6.59 -1.31
CA SER A 59 11.09 7.40 -1.90
C SER A 59 11.35 8.67 -1.10
N HIS A 60 10.29 9.35 -0.64
CA HIS A 60 10.39 10.52 0.23
C HIS A 60 11.02 10.15 1.59
N LEU A 61 10.58 9.06 2.22
CA LEU A 61 11.19 8.58 3.47
C LEU A 61 12.68 8.25 3.29
N TRP A 62 13.04 7.60 2.18
CA TRP A 62 14.43 7.29 1.86
C TRP A 62 15.28 8.56 1.70
N TYR A 63 14.75 9.55 0.98
CA TYR A 63 15.42 10.83 0.79
C TYR A 63 15.66 11.54 2.12
N ASN A 64 14.64 11.64 2.98
CA ASN A 64 14.77 12.29 4.28
C ASN A 64 15.79 11.57 5.18
N LYS A 65 15.71 10.23 5.27
CA LYS A 65 16.67 9.44 6.05
C LYS A 65 18.11 9.61 5.58
N LYS A 66 18.35 9.86 4.29
CA LYS A 66 19.70 10.09 3.74
C LYS A 66 20.27 11.47 4.12
N ASN A 67 19.40 12.44 4.40
CA ASN A 67 19.78 13.83 4.68
C ASN A 67 19.77 14.17 6.18
N GLU A 68 19.49 13.18 7.04
CA GLU A 68 19.70 13.20 8.50
C GLU A 68 21.10 12.68 8.84
#